data_AF-A0A7X8XCR8-F1
#
_entry.id   AF-A0A7X8XCR8-F1
#
_cell.length_a   1.000
_cell.length_b   1.000
_cell.length_c   1.000
_cell.angle_alpha   90.00
_cell.angle_beta   90.00
_cell.angle_gamma   90.00
#
_symmetry.space_group_name_H-M   'P 1'
#
loop_
_entity.id
_entity.type
_entity.pdbx_description
1 polymer ?
#
loop_
_entity_poly.entity_id
_entity_poly.type
_entity_poly.pdbx_seq_one_letter_code
_entity_poly.pdbx_strand_id
1 'polypeptide(L)'
;MFTSLFQIAKNTFRESLREPIYLLITLVTLCLIGLFPIFSLFVFSAQEKLVVDSAMATTMVFGWGLAILISSYAISREIDNGTALLLLSKPVQRPVFIIAKMLGILAANTIFCFLCSLATLISLRIASDQFRLDFWVMGVYFGSIALAFIIAAIYNYITRASFPMAAVLAMTALLPLVAIFAHFLPYNGERIGLSAPLIPALLLIVFSVWAMGSLATALSTRFNLVSNLLLCSVIFILGLMSDYLIGRNSLEKWDDVPSIKSKATLWISSYTFAPTELADVGRWEKPEKVDQGEAFIVWSSAPKPRVLPERLGKNPAVLWNDSDDWKDNLADLTAPPVLMATYNPETQNWDQRTIAREQTLVSSTAKGMDAAFTSYIFRSSDNPPRTPVGGSYLNPYPKKGSWLATAVYAAIPNWQLFWMADALSNKLTIPTSYVLYGAAYSIVMNIMLMLLAIILFWDREVGKQIIT
;
A
#
# COMPACT_ATOMS: atom_id res chain seq x y z
N MET A 1 -26.45 22.19 -3.10
CA MET A 1 -25.60 21.16 -2.45
C MET A 1 -24.16 21.23 -2.98
N PHE A 2 -23.90 20.99 -4.27
CA PHE A 2 -22.55 21.03 -4.85
C PHE A 2 -21.85 22.40 -4.72
N THR A 3 -22.60 23.50 -4.92
CA THR A 3 -22.08 24.86 -4.72
C THR A 3 -21.62 25.11 -3.28
N SER A 4 -22.45 24.75 -2.30
CA SER A 4 -22.10 24.86 -0.87
C SER A 4 -20.89 23.99 -0.51
N LEU A 5 -20.83 22.76 -1.01
CA LEU A 5 -19.71 21.84 -0.79
C LEU A 5 -18.40 22.44 -1.31
N PHE A 6 -18.39 22.93 -2.55
CA PHE A 6 -17.19 23.51 -3.16
C PHE A 6 -16.73 24.77 -2.41
N GLN A 7 -17.65 25.66 -2.02
CA GLN A 7 -17.30 26.90 -1.33
C GLN A 7 -16.75 26.65 0.08
N ILE A 8 -17.33 25.70 0.83
CA ILE A 8 -16.82 25.31 2.15
C ILE A 8 -15.44 24.66 2.00
N ALA A 9 -15.28 23.72 1.07
CA ALA A 9 -14.01 23.05 0.82
C ALA A 9 -12.92 24.05 0.44
N LYS A 10 -13.22 24.98 -0.49
CA LYS A 10 -12.31 26.06 -0.89
C LYS A 10 -11.95 26.97 0.28
N ASN A 11 -12.90 27.31 1.14
CA ASN A 11 -12.63 28.15 2.30
C ASN A 11 -11.73 27.42 3.31
N THR A 12 -12.06 26.17 3.65
CA THR A 12 -11.25 25.35 4.56
C THR A 12 -9.83 25.14 4.02
N PHE A 13 -9.68 24.87 2.73
CA PHE A 13 -8.37 24.82 2.08
C PHE A 13 -7.58 26.12 2.30
N ARG A 14 -8.18 27.29 2.02
CA ARG A 14 -7.52 28.58 2.21
C ARG A 14 -7.18 28.84 3.67
N GLU A 15 -8.06 28.47 4.58
CA GLU A 15 -7.87 28.58 6.02
C GLU A 15 -6.68 27.74 6.50
N SER A 16 -6.60 26.47 6.07
CA SER A 16 -5.45 25.60 6.39
C SER A 16 -4.12 26.19 5.93
N LEU A 17 -4.05 26.77 4.72
CA LEU A 17 -2.83 27.40 4.20
C LEU A 17 -2.47 28.72 4.92
N ARG A 18 -3.43 29.37 5.57
CA ARG A 18 -3.22 30.64 6.30
C ARG A 18 -2.65 30.43 7.68
N GLU A 19 -2.82 29.24 8.25
CA GLU A 19 -2.30 28.90 9.57
C GLU A 19 -0.77 28.90 9.57
N PRO A 20 -0.11 29.63 10.50
CA PRO A 20 1.35 29.68 10.56
C PRO A 20 2.01 28.30 10.70
N ILE A 21 1.33 27.37 11.39
CA ILE A 21 1.84 26.01 11.60
C ILE A 21 1.98 25.23 10.28
N TYR A 22 1.12 25.50 9.29
CA TYR A 22 1.22 24.89 7.96
C TYR A 22 2.52 25.32 7.28
N LEU A 23 2.81 26.63 7.27
CA LEU A 23 4.04 27.16 6.68
C LEU A 23 5.27 26.63 7.42
N LEU A 24 5.25 26.63 8.76
CA LEU A 24 6.39 26.18 9.56
C LEU A 24 6.74 24.72 9.29
N ILE A 25 5.75 23.83 9.30
CA ILE A 25 5.97 22.41 9.00
C ILE A 25 6.48 22.25 7.57
N THR A 26 5.82 22.89 6.59
CA THR A 26 6.23 22.83 5.18
C THR A 26 7.68 23.29 5.01
N LEU A 27 8.05 24.43 5.62
CA LEU A 27 9.41 24.96 5.55
C LEU A 27 10.43 24.00 6.15
N VAL A 28 10.18 23.50 7.37
CA VAL A 28 11.09 22.58 8.05
C VAL A 28 11.28 21.32 7.22
N THR A 29 10.19 20.73 6.71
CA THR A 29 10.25 19.53 5.86
C THR A 29 11.06 19.79 4.57
N LEU A 30 10.81 20.90 3.87
CA LEU A 30 11.55 21.25 2.65
C LEU A 30 13.04 21.49 2.92
N CYS A 31 13.37 22.17 4.01
CA CYS A 31 14.76 22.39 4.41
C CYS A 31 15.46 21.08 4.75
N LEU A 32 14.83 20.19 5.54
CA LEU A 32 15.39 18.88 5.88
C LEU A 32 15.63 18.04 4.62
N ILE A 33 14.65 17.97 3.72
CA ILE A 33 14.78 17.22 2.45
C ILE A 33 15.93 17.76 1.59
N GLY A 34 16.08 19.08 1.52
CA GLY A 34 17.17 19.73 0.78
C GLY A 34 18.56 19.54 1.42
N LEU A 35 18.63 19.22 2.72
CA LEU A 35 19.89 18.97 3.43
C LEU A 35 20.33 17.50 3.41
N PHE A 36 19.44 16.54 3.12
CA PHE A 36 19.81 15.11 3.03
C PHE A 36 21.00 14.79 2.11
N PRO A 37 21.21 15.45 0.96
CA PRO A 37 22.38 15.21 0.13
C PRO A 37 23.69 15.42 0.89
N ILE A 38 23.74 16.40 1.81
CA ILE A 38 24.92 16.67 2.65
C ILE A 38 25.17 15.50 3.61
N PHE A 39 24.12 15.02 4.30
CA PHE A 39 24.23 13.90 5.23
C PHE A 39 24.58 12.58 4.52
N SER A 40 24.16 12.44 3.26
CA SER A 40 24.38 11.23 2.49
C SER A 40 25.85 11.02 2.06
N LEU A 41 26.67 12.07 2.06
CA LEU A 41 28.12 11.98 1.76
C LEU A 41 28.89 11.11 2.77
N PHE A 42 28.36 10.92 3.98
CA PHE A 42 28.98 10.09 4.99
C PHE A 42 28.71 8.58 4.81
N VAL A 43 27.90 8.20 3.82
CA VAL A 43 27.53 6.81 3.54
C VAL A 43 28.14 6.34 2.23
N PHE A 44 29.05 5.36 2.32
CA PHE A 44 29.70 4.76 1.16
C PHE A 44 28.73 3.88 0.37
N SER A 45 28.72 4.04 -0.96
CA SER A 45 28.03 3.18 -1.93
C SER A 45 26.50 3.06 -1.81
N ALA A 46 25.85 3.89 -0.99
CA ALA A 46 24.38 3.87 -0.80
C ALA A 46 23.75 5.27 -0.63
N GLN A 47 24.37 6.30 -1.23
CA GLN A 47 23.96 7.70 -1.08
C GLN A 47 22.51 7.94 -1.55
N GLU A 48 22.18 7.51 -2.77
CA GLU A 48 20.83 7.65 -3.35
C GLU A 48 19.77 6.99 -2.48
N LYS A 49 20.07 5.78 -1.95
CA LYS A 49 19.19 5.05 -1.04
C LYS A 49 18.90 5.88 0.20
N LEU A 50 19.93 6.42 0.85
CA LEU A 50 19.76 7.22 2.07
C LEU A 50 18.92 8.47 1.82
N VAL A 51 19.19 9.19 0.71
CA VAL A 51 18.44 10.42 0.38
C VAL A 51 16.96 10.09 0.12
N VAL A 52 16.68 9.07 -0.70
CA VAL A 52 15.31 8.65 -1.01
C VAL A 52 14.57 8.20 0.25
N ASP A 53 15.18 7.31 1.03
CA ASP A 53 14.59 6.75 2.24
C ASP A 53 14.29 7.85 3.28
N SER A 54 15.27 8.72 3.54
CA SER A 54 15.14 9.82 4.48
C SER A 54 14.12 10.86 4.02
N ALA A 55 14.10 11.21 2.73
CA ALA A 55 13.16 12.19 2.20
C ALA A 55 11.71 11.67 2.19
N MET A 56 11.52 10.38 1.85
CA MET A 56 10.22 9.72 1.93
C MET A 56 9.73 9.62 3.39
N ALA A 57 10.59 9.19 4.33
CA ALA A 57 10.27 9.16 5.76
C ALA A 57 9.84 10.55 6.26
N THR A 58 10.62 11.57 5.92
CA THR A 58 10.37 12.95 6.34
C THR A 58 9.05 13.47 5.80
N THR A 59 8.78 13.25 4.51
CA THR A 59 7.49 13.64 3.90
C THR A 59 6.31 12.95 4.59
N MET A 60 6.45 11.66 4.90
CA MET A 60 5.40 10.87 5.51
C MET A 60 5.10 11.32 6.94
N VAL A 61 6.13 11.41 7.80
CA VAL A 61 6.00 11.78 9.22
C VAL A 61 5.48 13.21 9.38
N PHE A 62 6.10 14.19 8.69
CA PHE A 62 5.65 15.58 8.77
C PHE A 62 4.30 15.78 8.07
N GLY A 63 4.01 15.04 7.00
CA GLY A 63 2.72 15.05 6.33
C GLY A 63 1.58 14.57 7.23
N TRP A 64 1.81 13.50 8.00
CA TRP A 64 0.85 13.04 9.01
C TRP A 64 0.67 14.04 10.15
N GLY A 65 1.76 14.56 10.69
CA GLY A 65 1.71 15.60 11.73
C GLY A 65 0.91 16.82 11.26
N LEU A 66 1.20 17.30 10.04
CA LEU A 66 0.47 18.39 9.41
C LEU A 66 -1.02 18.06 9.26
N ALA A 67 -1.34 16.89 8.72
CA ALA A 67 -2.71 16.43 8.50
C ALA A 67 -3.54 16.40 9.80
N ILE A 68 -2.94 15.92 10.90
CA ILE A 68 -3.56 15.89 12.23
C ILE A 68 -3.82 17.30 12.75
N LEU A 69 -2.83 18.20 12.62
CA LEU A 69 -2.93 19.57 13.11
C LEU A 69 -3.97 20.36 12.33
N ILE A 70 -3.91 20.37 10.99
CA ILE A 70 -4.86 21.15 10.17
C ILE A 70 -6.29 20.62 10.32
N SER A 71 -6.48 19.32 10.46
CA SER A 71 -7.80 18.74 10.75
C SER A 71 -8.34 19.24 12.09
N SER A 72 -7.51 19.20 13.13
CA SER A 72 -7.90 19.63 14.48
C SER A 72 -8.25 21.11 14.52
N TYR A 73 -7.52 21.96 13.80
CA TYR A 73 -7.83 23.38 13.65
C TYR A 73 -9.09 23.63 12.83
N ALA A 74 -9.26 22.95 11.70
CA ALA A 74 -10.39 23.16 10.81
C ALA A 74 -11.72 22.61 11.37
N ILE A 75 -11.69 21.64 12.28
CA ILE A 75 -12.91 20.98 12.80
C ILE A 75 -13.04 21.19 14.31
N SER A 76 -12.15 20.61 15.12
CA SER A 76 -12.33 20.64 16.58
C SER A 76 -12.37 22.06 17.11
N ARG A 77 -11.42 22.92 16.69
CA ARG A 77 -11.37 24.31 17.16
C ARG A 77 -12.60 25.12 16.75
N GLU A 78 -13.15 24.89 15.57
CA GLU A 78 -14.39 25.56 15.15
C GLU A 78 -15.62 25.10 15.92
N ILE A 79 -15.67 23.81 16.29
CA ILE A 79 -16.74 23.26 17.12
C ILE A 79 -16.63 23.81 18.55
N ASP A 80 -15.42 23.81 19.11
CA ASP A 80 -15.17 24.25 20.49
C ASP A 80 -15.39 25.78 20.65
N ASN A 81 -15.02 26.57 19.63
CA ASN A 81 -15.25 28.01 19.60
C ASN A 81 -16.68 28.40 19.19
N GLY A 82 -17.53 27.44 18.81
CA GLY A 82 -18.91 27.69 18.38
C GLY A 82 -19.06 28.34 16.99
N THR A 83 -17.97 28.53 16.24
CA THR A 83 -18.05 29.10 14.87
C THR A 83 -18.70 28.14 13.89
N ALA A 84 -18.60 26.83 14.12
CA ALA A 84 -19.29 25.82 13.32
C ALA A 84 -20.83 25.97 13.36
N LEU A 85 -21.38 26.45 14.47
CA LEU A 85 -22.82 26.71 14.61
C LEU A 85 -23.30 27.77 13.61
N LEU A 86 -22.51 28.82 13.37
CA LEU A 86 -22.85 29.90 12.44
C LEU A 86 -23.01 29.40 11.00
N LEU A 87 -22.25 28.38 10.61
CA LEU A 87 -22.35 27.77 9.29
C LEU A 87 -23.54 26.81 9.18
N LEU A 88 -23.86 26.10 10.27
CA LEU A 88 -24.99 25.17 10.33
C LEU A 88 -26.34 25.87 10.51
N SER A 89 -26.37 27.14 10.94
CA SER A 89 -27.59 27.96 10.95
C SER A 89 -28.05 28.35 9.54
N LYS A 90 -27.18 28.22 8.53
CA LYS A 90 -27.54 28.35 7.12
C LYS A 90 -28.07 27.00 6.60
N PRO A 91 -28.81 26.95 5.48
CA PRO A 91 -29.35 25.69 4.93
C PRO A 91 -28.25 24.79 4.34
N VAL A 92 -27.37 24.27 5.20
CA VAL A 92 -26.27 23.36 4.89
C VAL A 92 -26.43 22.09 5.73
N GLN A 93 -26.53 20.95 5.07
CA GLN A 93 -26.67 19.66 5.74
C GLN A 93 -25.37 19.28 6.48
N ARG A 94 -25.48 18.67 7.67
CA ARG A 94 -24.34 18.22 8.48
C ARG A 94 -23.34 17.33 7.72
N PRO A 95 -23.76 16.34 6.90
CA PRO A 95 -22.81 15.54 6.13
C PRO A 95 -22.04 16.38 5.10
N VAL A 96 -22.69 17.34 4.44
CA VAL A 96 -22.04 18.22 3.44
C VAL A 96 -20.95 19.06 4.07
N PHE A 97 -21.17 19.55 5.30
CA PHE A 97 -20.18 20.31 6.05
C PHE A 97 -18.90 19.49 6.31
N ILE A 98 -19.03 18.26 6.78
CA ILE A 98 -17.87 17.39 7.07
C ILE A 98 -17.16 16.94 5.79
N ILE A 99 -17.90 16.51 4.77
CA ILE A 99 -17.32 16.11 3.48
C ILE A 99 -16.52 17.26 2.88
N ALA A 100 -17.09 18.47 2.88
CA ALA A 100 -16.41 19.64 2.33
C ALA A 100 -15.13 19.98 3.11
N LYS A 101 -15.16 19.95 4.45
CA LYS A 101 -13.97 20.20 5.28
C LYS A 101 -12.89 19.16 5.01
N MET A 102 -13.26 17.88 4.94
CA MET A 102 -12.34 16.79 4.62
C MET A 102 -11.68 16.99 3.26
N LEU A 103 -12.44 17.34 2.22
CA LEU A 103 -11.90 17.62 0.88
C LEU A 103 -10.94 18.84 0.88
N GLY A 104 -11.26 19.89 1.65
CA GLY A 104 -10.37 21.05 1.81
C GLY A 104 -9.04 20.70 2.50
N ILE A 105 -9.09 19.86 3.53
CA ILE A 105 -7.92 19.33 4.26
C ILE A 105 -7.06 18.46 3.33
N LEU A 106 -7.68 17.54 2.56
CA LEU A 106 -6.97 16.70 1.59
C LEU A 106 -6.30 17.52 0.49
N ALA A 107 -6.97 18.57 0.00
CA ALA A 107 -6.38 19.50 -0.97
C ALA A 107 -5.16 20.25 -0.40
N ALA A 108 -5.22 20.67 0.87
CA ALA A 108 -4.09 21.31 1.55
C ALA A 108 -2.91 20.32 1.69
N ASN A 109 -3.17 19.10 2.18
CA ASN A 109 -2.16 18.05 2.25
C ASN A 109 -1.54 17.72 0.88
N THR A 110 -2.32 17.79 -0.20
CA THR A 110 -1.83 17.55 -1.56
C THR A 110 -0.77 18.59 -1.95
N ILE A 111 -0.94 19.87 -1.60
CA ILE A 111 0.07 20.90 -1.86
C ILE A 111 1.34 20.63 -1.08
N PHE A 112 1.22 20.28 0.20
CA PHE A 112 2.37 19.89 1.01
C PHE A 112 3.13 18.71 0.38
N CYS A 113 2.43 17.62 0.04
CA CYS A 113 3.05 16.44 -0.56
C CYS A 113 3.65 16.74 -1.94
N PHE A 114 3.02 17.60 -2.74
CA PHE A 114 3.54 18.03 -4.04
C PHE A 114 4.87 18.78 -3.89
N LEU A 115 4.94 19.76 -2.98
CA LEU A 115 6.17 20.49 -2.68
C LEU A 115 7.28 19.54 -2.19
N CYS A 116 6.95 18.60 -1.29
CA CYS A 116 7.92 17.63 -0.77
C CYS A 116 8.37 16.62 -1.85
N SER A 117 7.48 16.24 -2.78
CA SER A 117 7.81 15.37 -3.91
C SER A 117 8.81 16.03 -4.85
N LEU A 118 8.59 17.31 -5.18
CA LEU A 118 9.54 18.10 -5.96
C LEU A 118 10.87 18.27 -5.23
N ALA A 119 10.84 18.61 -3.95
CA ALA A 119 12.03 18.70 -3.12
C ALA A 119 12.81 17.38 -3.10
N THR A 120 12.13 16.24 -3.01
CA THR A 120 12.76 14.92 -3.04
C THR A 120 13.45 14.65 -4.37
N LEU A 121 12.78 14.94 -5.50
CA LEU A 121 13.34 14.78 -6.84
C LEU A 121 14.57 15.69 -7.07
N ILE A 122 14.49 16.95 -6.61
CA ILE A 122 15.60 17.91 -6.67
C ILE A 122 16.75 17.46 -5.75
N SER A 123 16.43 16.99 -4.55
CA SER A 123 17.41 16.50 -3.56
C SER A 123 18.21 15.31 -4.09
N LEU A 124 17.54 14.34 -4.71
CA LEU A 124 18.22 13.21 -5.35
C LEU A 124 19.09 13.67 -6.53
N ARG A 125 18.64 14.67 -7.31
CA ARG A 125 19.45 15.26 -8.39
C ARG A 125 20.73 15.93 -7.87
N ILE A 126 20.68 16.56 -6.70
CA ILE A 126 21.87 17.16 -6.03
C ILE A 126 22.85 16.07 -5.60
N ALA A 127 22.35 14.90 -5.20
CA ALA A 127 23.11 13.74 -4.72
C ALA A 127 23.52 12.76 -5.84
N SER A 128 23.62 13.21 -7.10
CA SER A 128 23.85 12.32 -8.24
C SER A 128 25.26 11.72 -8.33
N ASP A 129 26.24 12.29 -7.63
CA ASP A 129 27.63 11.80 -7.60
C ASP A 129 28.00 11.45 -6.15
N GLN A 130 28.66 10.30 -5.98
CA GLN A 130 29.02 9.71 -4.69
C GLN A 130 29.89 10.63 -3.83
N PHE A 131 30.70 11.49 -4.46
CA PHE A 131 31.69 12.32 -3.76
C PHE A 131 31.48 13.82 -3.94
N ARG A 132 30.53 14.23 -4.77
CA ARG A 132 30.35 15.64 -5.16
C ARG A 132 28.88 16.01 -5.18
N LEU A 133 28.55 17.11 -4.51
CA LEU A 133 27.21 17.68 -4.57
C LEU A 133 27.11 18.69 -5.70
N ASP A 134 25.94 18.75 -6.33
CA ASP A 134 25.61 19.87 -7.22
C ASP A 134 25.22 21.10 -6.39
N PHE A 135 26.23 21.88 -6.01
CA PHE A 135 26.05 23.11 -5.24
C PHE A 135 25.21 24.17 -5.99
N TRP A 136 25.18 24.16 -7.32
CA TRP A 136 24.38 25.10 -8.10
C TRP A 136 22.89 24.80 -7.94
N VAL A 137 22.48 23.55 -8.16
CA VAL A 137 21.08 23.13 -7.97
C VAL A 137 20.66 23.31 -6.51
N MET A 138 21.54 22.99 -5.56
CA MET A 138 21.29 23.20 -4.13
C MET A 138 21.10 24.69 -3.79
N GLY A 139 21.97 25.56 -4.31
CA GLY A 139 21.87 27.01 -4.11
C GLY A 139 20.59 27.60 -4.69
N VAL A 140 20.19 27.17 -5.90
CA VAL A 140 18.92 27.59 -6.52
C VAL A 140 17.72 27.07 -5.74
N TYR A 141 17.77 25.83 -5.22
CA TYR A 141 16.70 25.27 -4.38
C TYR A 141 16.46 26.11 -3.12
N PHE A 142 17.49 26.32 -2.28
CA PHE A 142 17.34 27.13 -1.06
C PHE A 142 17.08 28.61 -1.39
N GLY A 143 17.70 29.14 -2.45
CA GLY A 143 17.46 30.49 -2.95
C GLY A 143 16.00 30.71 -3.37
N SER A 144 15.36 29.70 -3.97
CA SER A 144 13.94 29.77 -4.35
C SER A 144 13.00 29.81 -3.15
N ILE A 145 13.35 29.10 -2.06
CA ILE A 145 12.61 29.16 -0.79
C ILE A 145 12.73 30.56 -0.19
N ALA A 146 13.94 31.11 -0.13
CA ALA A 146 14.16 32.48 0.36
C ALA A 146 13.42 33.52 -0.52
N LEU A 147 13.46 33.36 -1.84
CA LEU A 147 12.73 34.20 -2.79
C LEU A 147 11.21 34.11 -2.58
N ALA A 148 10.68 32.93 -2.30
CA ALA A 148 9.26 32.74 -1.98
C ALA A 148 8.84 33.55 -0.74
N PHE A 149 9.70 33.62 0.28
CA PHE A 149 9.47 34.44 1.47
C PHE A 149 9.49 35.94 1.15
N ILE A 150 10.42 36.39 0.31
CA ILE A 150 10.49 37.80 -0.14
C ILE A 150 9.23 38.17 -0.92
N ILE A 151 8.81 37.34 -1.88
CA ILE A 151 7.58 37.54 -2.66
C ILE A 151 6.37 37.57 -1.72
N ALA A 152 6.29 36.65 -0.76
CA ALA A 152 5.22 36.61 0.21
C ALA A 152 5.19 37.83 1.13
N ALA A 153 6.36 38.34 1.54
CA ALA A 153 6.48 39.54 2.35
C ALA A 153 6.01 40.78 1.57
N ILE A 154 6.43 40.94 0.32
CA ILE A 154 5.97 42.02 -0.57
C ILE A 154 4.46 41.91 -0.81
N TYR A 155 3.96 40.71 -1.11
CA TYR A 155 2.54 40.47 -1.34
C TYR A 155 1.71 40.78 -0.09
N ASN A 156 2.16 40.35 1.09
CA ASN A 156 1.54 40.68 2.37
C ASN A 156 1.54 42.20 2.64
N TYR A 157 2.65 42.88 2.36
CA TYR A 157 2.76 44.34 2.53
C TYR A 157 1.77 45.10 1.65
N ILE A 158 1.65 44.72 0.37
CA ILE A 158 0.78 45.40 -0.61
C ILE A 158 -0.69 45.07 -0.38
N THR A 159 -1.03 43.79 -0.25
CA THR A 159 -2.43 43.33 -0.26
C THR A 159 -3.04 43.13 1.12
N ARG A 160 -2.22 43.22 2.19
CA ARG A 160 -2.60 42.89 3.58
C ARG A 160 -3.15 41.46 3.73
N ALA A 161 -2.90 40.58 2.77
CA ALA A 161 -3.30 39.18 2.81
C ALA A 161 -2.40 38.34 3.74
N SER A 162 -2.80 37.13 4.08
CA SER A 162 -2.02 36.23 4.94
C SER A 162 -0.65 35.86 4.34
N PHE A 163 0.41 36.12 5.10
CA PHE A 163 1.79 35.79 4.75
C PHE A 163 2.04 34.28 4.57
N PRO A 164 1.62 33.39 5.51
CA PRO A 164 1.77 31.93 5.34
C PRO A 164 1.25 31.39 4.01
N MET A 165 0.02 31.78 3.66
CA MET A 165 -0.62 31.34 2.42
C MET A 165 0.15 31.83 1.20
N ALA A 166 0.60 33.09 1.20
CA ALA A 166 1.36 33.66 0.10
C ALA A 166 2.71 32.95 -0.10
N ALA A 167 3.42 32.62 0.98
CA ALA A 167 4.69 31.89 0.93
C ALA A 167 4.53 30.49 0.36
N VAL A 168 3.53 29.73 0.81
CA VAL A 168 3.24 28.38 0.29
C VAL A 168 2.88 28.42 -1.19
N LEU A 169 2.03 29.38 -1.60
CA LEU A 169 1.66 29.52 -3.01
C LEU A 169 2.84 29.94 -3.88
N ALA A 170 3.71 30.85 -3.40
CA ALA A 170 4.94 31.22 -4.09
C ALA A 170 5.88 30.02 -4.25
N MET A 171 6.06 29.18 -3.22
CA MET A 171 6.83 27.93 -3.34
C MET A 171 6.21 26.96 -4.36
N THR A 172 4.87 26.87 -4.40
CA THR A 172 4.15 26.01 -5.34
C THR A 172 4.38 26.44 -6.80
N ALA A 173 4.64 27.72 -7.04
CA ALA A 173 5.03 28.23 -8.36
C ALA A 173 6.54 28.08 -8.64
N LEU A 174 7.39 28.35 -7.65
CA LEU A 174 8.85 28.40 -7.84
C LEU A 174 9.52 27.02 -7.87
N LEU A 175 9.15 26.09 -7.00
CA LEU A 175 9.81 24.76 -6.94
C LEU A 175 9.66 23.94 -8.23
N PRO A 176 8.51 23.95 -8.96
CA PRO A 176 8.44 23.34 -10.28
C PRO A 176 9.43 23.95 -11.27
N LEU A 177 9.64 25.27 -11.24
CA LEU A 177 10.61 25.94 -12.11
C LEU A 177 12.04 25.51 -11.76
N VAL A 178 12.35 25.32 -10.47
CA VAL A 178 13.64 24.76 -10.03
C VAL A 178 13.80 23.32 -10.51
N ALA A 179 12.75 22.49 -10.42
CA ALA A 179 12.79 21.11 -10.91
C ALA A 179 13.03 21.05 -12.43
N ILE A 180 12.38 21.93 -13.21
CA ILE A 180 12.61 22.07 -14.64
C ILE A 180 14.05 22.49 -14.91
N PHE A 181 14.54 23.52 -14.21
CA PHE A 181 15.92 23.99 -14.32
C PHE A 181 16.93 22.86 -14.01
N ALA A 182 16.73 22.14 -12.92
CA ALA A 182 17.59 21.04 -12.47
C ALA A 182 17.58 19.84 -13.45
N HIS A 183 16.47 19.62 -14.16
CA HIS A 183 16.37 18.58 -15.18
C HIS A 183 17.24 18.87 -16.42
N PHE A 184 17.35 20.14 -16.81
CA PHE A 184 18.08 20.55 -18.02
C PHE A 184 19.55 20.91 -17.76
N LEU A 185 19.95 21.16 -16.51
CA LEU A 185 21.31 21.52 -16.18
C LEU A 185 22.26 20.31 -16.35
N PRO A 186 23.28 20.39 -17.23
CA PRO A 186 24.28 19.34 -17.35
C PRO A 186 25.16 19.32 -16.10
N TYR A 187 25.49 18.12 -15.63
CA TYR A 187 26.44 17.92 -14.53
C TYR A 187 27.64 17.13 -15.06
N ASN A 188 28.85 17.71 -14.99
CA ASN A 188 30.09 17.13 -15.51
C ASN A 188 29.99 16.63 -16.98
N GLY A 189 29.22 17.31 -17.84
CA GLY A 189 29.07 16.96 -19.25
C GLY A 189 27.98 15.93 -19.56
N GLU A 190 27.40 15.29 -18.53
CA GLU A 190 26.28 14.38 -18.68
C GLU A 190 24.96 15.02 -18.23
N ARG A 191 23.87 14.69 -18.94
CA ARG A 191 22.51 15.13 -18.59
C ARG A 191 21.88 14.10 -17.67
N ILE A 192 22.18 14.20 -16.38
CA ILE A 192 21.49 13.43 -15.35
C ILE A 192 20.13 14.12 -15.12
N GLY A 193 19.05 13.47 -15.53
CA GLY A 193 17.70 13.99 -15.35
C GLY A 193 17.16 13.78 -13.93
N LEU A 194 15.91 14.15 -13.72
CA LEU A 194 15.15 13.77 -12.53
C LEU A 194 14.80 12.28 -12.58
N SER A 195 14.84 11.60 -11.44
CA SER A 195 14.57 10.16 -11.34
C SER A 195 13.09 9.82 -11.57
N ALA A 196 12.72 9.47 -12.81
CA ALA A 196 11.37 9.01 -13.12
C ALA A 196 10.88 7.79 -12.30
N PRO A 197 11.73 6.80 -11.97
CA PRO A 197 11.31 5.64 -11.17
C PRO A 197 10.83 5.98 -9.75
N LEU A 198 11.16 7.17 -9.23
CA LEU A 198 10.76 7.62 -7.90
C LEU A 198 9.32 8.14 -7.86
N ILE A 199 8.77 8.59 -8.99
CA ILE A 199 7.44 9.22 -9.07
C ILE A 199 6.33 8.28 -8.55
N PRO A 200 6.27 6.99 -8.94
CA PRO A 200 5.33 6.03 -8.36
C PRO A 200 5.37 5.96 -6.83
N ALA A 201 6.56 5.96 -6.23
CA ALA A 201 6.70 5.90 -4.77
C ALA A 201 6.21 7.19 -4.09
N LEU A 202 6.53 8.34 -4.66
CA LEU A 202 6.06 9.64 -4.14
C LEU A 202 4.53 9.76 -4.21
N LEU A 203 3.90 9.23 -5.27
CA LEU A 203 2.44 9.14 -5.37
C LEU A 203 1.84 8.25 -4.28
N LEU A 204 2.47 7.12 -3.95
CA LEU A 204 2.03 6.27 -2.83
C LEU A 204 2.10 7.02 -1.49
N ILE A 205 3.13 7.84 -1.27
CA ILE A 205 3.24 8.69 -0.07
C ILE A 205 2.09 9.72 -0.01
N VAL A 206 1.63 10.27 -1.14
CA VAL A 206 0.44 11.14 -1.16
C VAL A 206 -0.78 10.38 -0.64
N PHE A 207 -1.00 9.14 -1.08
CA PHE A 207 -2.11 8.30 -0.61
C PHE A 207 -2.05 7.99 0.89
N SER A 208 -0.84 7.79 1.42
CA SER A 208 -0.59 7.64 2.86
C SER A 208 -1.01 8.86 3.66
N VAL A 209 -0.63 10.06 3.20
CA VAL A 209 -0.97 11.32 3.88
C VAL A 209 -2.46 11.62 3.76
N TRP A 210 -3.09 11.27 2.64
CA TRP A 210 -4.55 11.36 2.50
C TRP A 210 -5.29 10.46 3.49
N ALA A 211 -4.90 9.19 3.60
CA ALA A 211 -5.50 8.26 4.55
C ALA A 211 -5.40 8.79 5.99
N MET A 212 -4.25 9.34 6.38
CA MET A 212 -4.09 9.97 7.70
C MET A 212 -4.93 11.23 7.85
N GLY A 213 -5.00 12.10 6.84
CA GLY A 213 -5.83 13.30 6.86
C GLY A 213 -7.30 12.98 7.05
N SER A 214 -7.81 11.94 6.40
CA SER A 214 -9.18 11.47 6.54
C SER A 214 -9.45 10.87 7.91
N LEU A 215 -8.54 10.07 8.45
CA LEU A 215 -8.64 9.52 9.79
C LEU A 215 -8.64 10.63 10.85
N ALA A 216 -7.68 11.55 10.75
CA ALA A 216 -7.58 12.68 11.66
C ALA A 216 -8.79 13.62 11.56
N THR A 217 -9.41 13.74 10.38
CA THR A 217 -10.67 14.46 10.16
C THR A 217 -11.83 13.76 10.86
N ALA A 218 -11.95 12.44 10.71
CA ALA A 218 -12.99 11.68 11.39
C ALA A 218 -12.87 11.81 12.92
N LEU A 219 -11.66 11.68 13.47
CA LEU A 219 -11.43 11.76 14.91
C LEU A 219 -11.58 13.19 15.46
N SER A 220 -11.19 14.24 14.73
CA SER A 220 -11.39 15.63 15.17
C SER A 220 -12.87 16.03 15.26
N THR A 221 -13.76 15.27 14.60
CA THR A 221 -15.22 15.43 14.79
C THR A 221 -15.70 14.99 16.17
N ARG A 222 -14.87 14.42 17.05
CA ARG A 222 -15.25 14.13 18.45
C ARG A 222 -14.18 14.52 19.46
N PHE A 223 -12.93 14.37 19.11
CA PHE A 223 -11.79 14.56 20.00
C PHE A 223 -11.14 15.92 19.80
N ASN A 224 -10.66 16.50 20.90
CA ASN A 224 -9.83 17.71 20.86
C ASN A 224 -8.47 17.42 20.20
N LEU A 225 -7.67 18.47 19.96
CA LEU A 225 -6.37 18.34 19.30
C LEU A 225 -5.47 17.30 19.97
N VAL A 226 -5.34 17.33 21.30
CA VAL A 226 -4.41 16.45 22.04
C VAL A 226 -4.86 14.99 21.95
N SER A 227 -6.14 14.71 22.20
CA SER A 227 -6.69 13.36 22.09
C SER A 227 -6.66 12.85 20.65
N ASN A 228 -6.94 13.69 19.66
CA ASN A 228 -6.85 13.33 18.26
C ASN A 228 -5.42 12.93 17.87
N LEU A 229 -4.41 13.70 18.31
CA LEU A 229 -3.00 13.41 18.05
C LEU A 229 -2.55 12.09 18.68
N LEU A 230 -2.95 11.82 19.93
CA LEU A 230 -2.62 10.57 20.62
C LEU A 230 -3.28 9.37 19.93
N LEU A 231 -4.57 9.47 19.59
CA LEU A 231 -5.29 8.40 18.90
C LEU A 231 -4.73 8.12 17.51
N CYS A 232 -4.45 9.17 16.72
CA CYS A 232 -3.82 9.02 15.41
C CYS A 232 -2.44 8.36 15.53
N SER A 233 -1.63 8.74 16.53
CA SER A 233 -0.32 8.13 16.79
C SER A 233 -0.43 6.64 17.13
N VAL A 234 -1.39 6.25 17.98
CA VAL A 234 -1.62 4.84 18.35
C VAL A 234 -2.12 4.03 17.15
N ILE A 235 -3.12 4.54 16.42
CA ILE A 235 -3.67 3.88 15.23
C ILE A 235 -2.60 3.75 14.15
N PHE A 236 -1.73 4.74 14.02
CA PHE A 236 -0.61 4.69 13.11
C PHE A 236 0.36 3.55 13.45
N ILE A 237 0.79 3.43 14.72
CA ILE A 237 1.68 2.35 15.16
C ILE A 237 1.02 0.99 14.93
N LEU A 238 -0.27 0.85 15.24
CA LEU A 238 -1.02 -0.37 14.96
C LEU A 238 -1.13 -0.65 13.46
N GLY A 239 -1.26 0.39 12.64
CA GLY A 239 -1.32 0.30 11.19
C GLY A 239 0.00 -0.17 10.57
N LEU A 240 1.15 0.31 11.07
CA LEU A 240 2.47 -0.21 10.68
C LEU A 240 2.65 -1.68 11.06
N MET A 241 2.07 -2.11 12.18
CA MET A 241 2.16 -3.50 12.63
C MET A 241 0.98 -4.36 12.16
N SER A 242 0.09 -3.85 11.30
CA SER A 242 -1.15 -4.52 10.91
C SER A 242 -0.89 -5.86 10.23
N ASP A 243 0.10 -5.93 9.34
CA ASP A 243 0.52 -7.17 8.67
C ASP A 243 1.04 -8.21 9.66
N TYR A 244 1.80 -7.76 10.67
CA TYR A 244 2.36 -8.63 11.70
C TYR A 244 1.29 -9.12 12.70
N LEU A 245 0.42 -8.23 13.17
CA LEU A 245 -0.55 -8.49 14.23
C LEU A 245 -1.81 -9.21 13.73
N ILE A 246 -2.28 -8.86 12.53
CA ILE A 246 -3.61 -9.26 12.04
C ILE A 246 -3.49 -9.94 10.68
N GLY A 247 -2.61 -9.44 9.81
CA GLY A 247 -2.38 -9.99 8.46
C GLY A 247 -1.98 -11.46 8.47
N ARG A 248 -1.16 -11.89 9.46
CA ARG A 248 -0.78 -13.29 9.66
C ARG A 248 -1.97 -14.24 9.88
N ASN A 249 -3.07 -13.73 10.42
CA ASN A 249 -4.28 -14.50 10.69
C ASN A 249 -5.32 -14.37 9.57
N SER A 250 -5.09 -13.46 8.60
CA SER A 250 -5.84 -13.35 7.34
C SER A 250 -5.28 -14.35 6.30
N LEU A 251 -5.40 -15.65 6.60
CA LEU A 251 -4.91 -16.69 5.71
C LEU A 251 -5.91 -16.95 4.57
N GLU A 252 -5.38 -17.09 3.36
CA GLU A 252 -6.17 -17.48 2.19
C GLU A 252 -6.67 -18.92 2.36
N LYS A 253 -7.89 -19.18 1.87
CA LYS A 253 -8.44 -20.53 1.85
C LYS A 253 -7.75 -21.34 0.76
N TRP A 254 -7.06 -22.40 1.18
CA TRP A 254 -6.58 -23.46 0.32
C TRP A 254 -7.46 -24.69 0.51
N ASP A 255 -7.71 -25.41 -0.57
CA ASP A 255 -8.50 -26.63 -0.57
C ASP A 255 -7.59 -27.82 -0.91
N ASP A 256 -7.86 -28.95 -0.27
CA ASP A 256 -7.02 -30.16 -0.37
C ASP A 256 -7.11 -30.81 -1.76
N VAL A 257 -8.20 -30.53 -2.49
CA VAL A 257 -8.43 -30.99 -3.85
C VAL A 257 -8.78 -29.81 -4.76
N PRO A 258 -8.37 -29.84 -6.04
CA PRO A 258 -8.70 -28.78 -6.98
C PRO A 258 -10.21 -28.71 -7.23
N SER A 259 -10.71 -27.49 -7.37
CA SER A 259 -12.15 -27.24 -7.56
C SER A 259 -12.57 -27.52 -9.01
N ILE A 260 -13.41 -28.55 -9.19
CA ILE A 260 -13.98 -28.97 -10.49
C ILE A 260 -14.82 -27.86 -11.16
N LYS A 261 -15.41 -26.95 -10.37
CA LYS A 261 -16.36 -25.94 -10.86
C LYS A 261 -15.73 -24.59 -11.17
N SER A 262 -14.47 -24.37 -10.81
CA SER A 262 -13.84 -23.07 -10.96
C SER A 262 -13.28 -22.88 -12.37
N LYS A 263 -13.52 -21.70 -12.97
CA LYS A 263 -12.93 -21.30 -14.26
C LYS A 263 -11.65 -20.45 -14.11
N ALA A 264 -11.29 -20.08 -12.88
CA ALA A 264 -10.08 -19.31 -12.59
C ALA A 264 -8.82 -20.18 -12.68
N THR A 265 -7.65 -19.56 -12.92
CA THR A 265 -6.36 -20.25 -12.99
C THR A 265 -6.11 -21.09 -11.73
N LEU A 266 -5.70 -22.34 -11.91
CA LEU A 266 -5.40 -23.25 -10.81
C LEU A 266 -3.96 -23.05 -10.31
N TRP A 267 -3.79 -23.00 -9.00
CA TRP A 267 -2.49 -22.91 -8.33
C TRP A 267 -2.30 -24.10 -7.41
N ILE A 268 -1.06 -24.58 -7.33
CA ILE A 268 -0.63 -25.67 -6.46
C ILE A 268 0.48 -25.20 -5.52
N SER A 269 0.51 -25.73 -4.31
CA SER A 269 1.61 -25.59 -3.37
C SER A 269 1.82 -26.92 -2.63
N SER A 270 3.06 -27.22 -2.26
CA SER A 270 3.43 -28.46 -1.58
C SER A 270 4.21 -28.21 -0.30
N TYR A 271 4.10 -29.16 0.62
CA TYR A 271 4.97 -29.26 1.79
C TYR A 271 5.20 -30.72 2.17
N THR A 272 6.43 -31.06 2.56
CA THR A 272 6.79 -32.40 3.03
C THR A 272 6.77 -32.42 4.55
N PHE A 273 5.78 -33.11 5.12
CA PHE A 273 5.57 -33.20 6.57
C PHE A 273 6.42 -34.33 7.16
N ALA A 274 7.30 -33.99 8.10
CA ALA A 274 8.06 -34.97 8.86
C ALA A 274 7.33 -35.36 10.15
N PRO A 275 7.42 -36.63 10.62
CA PRO A 275 6.77 -37.06 11.88
C PRO A 275 7.22 -36.28 13.12
N THR A 276 8.38 -35.63 13.07
CA THR A 276 8.90 -34.77 14.14
C THR A 276 8.15 -33.43 14.24
N GLU A 277 7.41 -33.03 13.22
CA GLU A 277 6.66 -31.77 13.14
C GLU A 277 5.26 -31.93 13.75
N LEU A 278 5.22 -32.15 15.06
CA LEU A 278 3.99 -32.30 15.83
C LEU A 278 3.29 -30.96 16.13
N ALA A 279 3.97 -29.83 15.89
CA ALA A 279 3.45 -28.48 16.02
C ALA A 279 3.33 -27.80 14.64
N ASP A 280 2.62 -26.68 14.56
CA ASP A 280 2.53 -25.90 13.32
C ASP A 280 3.87 -25.25 12.98
N VAL A 281 4.52 -25.69 11.91
CA VAL A 281 5.83 -25.15 11.50
C VAL A 281 5.95 -24.89 9.99
N GLY A 282 5.00 -25.35 9.17
CA GLY A 282 5.15 -25.42 7.71
C GLY A 282 5.12 -24.06 6.99
N ARG A 283 6.28 -23.63 6.48
CA ARG A 283 6.38 -22.69 5.35
C ARG A 283 6.23 -23.51 4.07
N TRP A 284 5.06 -23.44 3.46
CA TRP A 284 4.78 -24.11 2.20
C TRP A 284 5.65 -23.57 1.07
N GLU A 285 5.87 -24.40 0.05
CA GLU A 285 6.54 -23.97 -1.19
C GLU A 285 5.75 -22.85 -1.88
N LYS A 286 6.46 -22.02 -2.64
CA LYS A 286 5.84 -20.90 -3.37
C LYS A 286 4.76 -21.44 -4.32
N PRO A 287 3.53 -20.88 -4.32
CA PRO A 287 2.49 -21.30 -5.24
C PRO A 287 2.93 -21.24 -6.70
N GLU A 288 2.73 -22.34 -7.41
CA GLU A 288 3.01 -22.48 -8.83
C GLU A 288 1.72 -22.55 -9.63
N LYS A 289 1.74 -21.98 -10.84
CA LYS A 289 0.60 -22.06 -11.75
C LYS A 289 0.50 -23.46 -12.33
N VAL A 290 -0.69 -24.03 -12.25
CA VAL A 290 -1.08 -25.25 -12.95
C VAL A 290 -1.88 -24.83 -14.18
N ASP A 291 -1.25 -24.05 -15.06
CA ASP A 291 -1.89 -23.57 -16.29
C ASP A 291 -1.57 -24.53 -17.45
N GLN A 292 -2.56 -24.75 -18.32
CA GLN A 292 -2.57 -25.73 -19.42
C GLN A 292 -1.55 -25.43 -20.55
N GLY A 293 -0.60 -24.52 -20.33
CA GLY A 293 0.29 -23.99 -21.36
C GLY A 293 1.76 -24.47 -21.30
N GLU A 294 2.30 -24.76 -20.11
CA GLU A 294 3.72 -25.16 -19.96
C GLU A 294 3.91 -26.66 -19.75
N ALA A 295 2.99 -27.33 -19.07
CA ALA A 295 3.01 -28.77 -18.85
C ALA A 295 1.65 -29.38 -19.15
N PHE A 296 1.65 -30.56 -19.79
CA PHE A 296 0.41 -31.30 -20.05
C PHE A 296 0.05 -32.15 -18.84
N ILE A 297 -1.15 -31.92 -18.29
CA ILE A 297 -1.56 -32.45 -16.99
C ILE A 297 -2.88 -33.18 -17.15
N VAL A 298 -2.97 -34.35 -16.53
CA VAL A 298 -4.18 -35.19 -16.50
C VAL A 298 -4.52 -35.56 -15.07
N TRP A 299 -5.81 -35.77 -14.83
CA TRP A 299 -6.39 -35.93 -13.51
C TRP A 299 -7.21 -37.22 -13.44
N SER A 300 -7.19 -37.89 -12.30
CA SER A 300 -8.03 -39.06 -12.06
C SER A 300 -8.69 -39.03 -10.68
N SER A 301 -9.97 -39.35 -10.63
CA SER A 301 -10.71 -39.60 -9.39
C SER A 301 -10.60 -41.05 -8.91
N ALA A 302 -10.09 -41.97 -9.74
CA ALA A 302 -9.91 -43.35 -9.36
C ALA A 302 -8.61 -43.51 -8.54
N PRO A 303 -8.62 -44.23 -7.41
CA PRO A 303 -7.41 -44.46 -6.60
C PRO A 303 -6.40 -45.40 -7.29
N LYS A 304 -6.85 -46.20 -8.26
CA LYS A 304 -6.02 -47.09 -9.09
C LYS A 304 -6.49 -47.01 -10.54
N PRO A 305 -6.14 -45.94 -11.26
CA PRO A 305 -6.56 -45.75 -12.64
C PRO A 305 -5.75 -46.65 -13.58
N ARG A 306 -6.22 -46.76 -14.82
CA ARG A 306 -5.46 -47.40 -15.90
C ARG A 306 -4.08 -46.76 -16.09
N VAL A 307 -3.10 -47.57 -16.50
CA VAL A 307 -1.73 -47.12 -16.78
C VAL A 307 -1.75 -46.08 -17.90
N LEU A 308 -1.04 -44.97 -17.68
CA LEU A 308 -0.91 -43.89 -18.64
C LEU A 308 -0.13 -44.35 -19.89
N PRO A 309 -0.49 -43.87 -21.09
CA PRO A 309 0.23 -44.21 -22.30
C PRO A 309 1.65 -43.64 -22.28
N GLU A 310 2.62 -44.47 -22.66
CA GLU A 310 4.03 -44.08 -22.79
C GLU A 310 4.27 -43.37 -24.14
N ARG A 311 5.19 -42.38 -24.15
CA ARG A 311 5.69 -41.73 -25.39
C ARG A 311 4.64 -40.98 -26.23
N LEU A 312 3.89 -40.08 -25.61
CA LEU A 312 2.97 -39.13 -26.29
C LEU A 312 3.66 -38.09 -27.20
N GLY A 313 4.97 -38.19 -27.42
CA GLY A 313 5.71 -37.25 -28.27
C GLY A 313 5.83 -35.85 -27.65
N LYS A 314 6.09 -34.84 -28.50
CA LYS A 314 6.30 -33.44 -28.09
C LYS A 314 5.02 -32.62 -27.93
N ASN A 315 3.91 -33.06 -28.52
CA ASN A 315 2.60 -32.39 -28.46
C ASN A 315 1.55 -33.35 -27.88
N PRO A 316 1.57 -33.59 -26.56
CA PRO A 316 0.68 -34.55 -25.92
C PRO A 316 -0.80 -34.16 -26.05
N ALA A 317 -1.15 -32.87 -26.03
CA ALA A 317 -2.54 -32.41 -26.08
C ALA A 317 -3.30 -32.80 -27.36
N VAL A 318 -2.61 -32.95 -28.50
CA VAL A 318 -3.24 -33.35 -29.78
C VAL A 318 -3.45 -34.86 -29.86
N LEU A 319 -2.56 -35.62 -29.21
CA LEU A 319 -2.54 -37.09 -29.25
C LEU A 319 -3.28 -37.72 -28.07
N TRP A 320 -3.62 -36.91 -27.06
CA TRP A 320 -4.36 -37.34 -25.91
C TRP A 320 -5.80 -37.67 -26.27
N ASN A 321 -6.30 -38.76 -25.69
CA ASN A 321 -7.69 -39.11 -25.71
C ASN A 321 -8.12 -39.41 -24.28
N ASP A 322 -9.18 -38.75 -23.84
CA ASP A 322 -9.71 -38.93 -22.51
C ASP A 322 -10.17 -40.37 -22.30
N SER A 323 -9.46 -41.09 -21.43
CA SER A 323 -9.86 -42.42 -20.98
C SER A 323 -10.97 -42.31 -19.93
N ASP A 324 -11.63 -43.41 -19.61
CA ASP A 324 -12.66 -43.42 -18.56
C ASP A 324 -12.11 -42.99 -17.19
N ASP A 325 -10.82 -43.25 -16.92
CA ASP A 325 -10.18 -42.98 -15.63
C ASP A 325 -9.40 -41.65 -15.59
N TRP A 326 -8.82 -41.19 -16.71
CA TRP A 326 -7.98 -39.99 -16.80
C TRP A 326 -8.60 -38.96 -17.72
N LYS A 327 -8.72 -37.72 -17.21
CA LYS A 327 -9.24 -36.55 -17.93
C LYS A 327 -8.20 -35.44 -17.97
N ASP A 328 -8.06 -34.76 -19.10
CA ASP A 328 -7.19 -33.57 -19.22
C ASP A 328 -7.82 -32.33 -18.56
N ASN A 329 -9.15 -32.25 -18.58
CA ASN A 329 -9.92 -31.18 -17.99
C ASN A 329 -10.59 -31.61 -16.67
N LEU A 330 -10.37 -30.80 -15.63
CA LEU A 330 -10.94 -31.01 -14.30
C LEU A 330 -12.48 -31.03 -14.32
N ALA A 331 -13.11 -30.28 -15.23
CA ALA A 331 -14.56 -30.17 -15.31
C ALA A 331 -15.25 -31.49 -15.74
N ASP A 332 -14.51 -32.38 -16.41
CA ASP A 332 -15.02 -33.63 -16.95
C ASP A 332 -14.97 -34.78 -15.93
N LEU A 333 -14.42 -34.53 -14.73
CA LEU A 333 -14.43 -35.45 -13.61
C LEU A 333 -15.79 -35.47 -12.89
N THR A 334 -16.27 -36.66 -12.55
CA THR A 334 -17.52 -36.87 -11.80
C THR A 334 -17.35 -36.83 -10.28
N ALA A 335 -16.11 -36.96 -9.79
CA ALA A 335 -15.74 -36.96 -8.38
C ALA A 335 -14.41 -36.20 -8.17
N PRO A 336 -14.09 -35.77 -6.94
CA PRO A 336 -12.84 -35.08 -6.63
C PRO A 336 -11.62 -35.91 -7.06
N PRO A 337 -10.62 -35.30 -7.72
CA PRO A 337 -9.44 -36.04 -8.15
C PRO A 337 -8.59 -36.46 -6.96
N VAL A 338 -7.99 -37.65 -7.08
CA VAL A 338 -7.09 -38.27 -6.09
C VAL A 338 -5.65 -38.33 -6.63
N LEU A 339 -5.51 -38.40 -7.95
CA LEU A 339 -4.23 -38.48 -8.65
C LEU A 339 -4.11 -37.35 -9.68
N MET A 340 -2.89 -36.85 -9.81
CA MET A 340 -2.47 -35.88 -10.82
C MET A 340 -1.25 -36.46 -11.52
N ALA A 341 -1.20 -36.38 -12.85
CA ALA A 341 -0.01 -36.76 -13.59
C ALA A 341 0.41 -35.64 -14.53
N THR A 342 1.70 -35.31 -14.51
CA THR A 342 2.30 -34.27 -15.34
C THR A 342 3.22 -34.92 -16.35
N TYR A 343 3.03 -34.62 -17.63
CA TYR A 343 3.85 -35.15 -18.70
C TYR A 343 5.03 -34.22 -18.99
N ASN A 344 6.24 -34.78 -18.99
CA ASN A 344 7.44 -34.06 -19.42
C ASN A 344 7.72 -34.35 -20.92
N PRO A 345 7.62 -33.37 -21.82
CA PRO A 345 7.80 -33.58 -23.26
C PRO A 345 9.24 -33.89 -23.67
N GLU A 346 10.23 -33.56 -22.84
CA GLU A 346 11.65 -33.83 -23.12
C GLU A 346 12.02 -35.28 -22.78
N THR A 347 11.59 -35.76 -21.61
CA THR A 347 11.88 -37.12 -21.14
C THR A 347 10.83 -38.14 -21.59
N GLN A 348 9.69 -37.68 -22.11
CA GLN A 348 8.53 -38.48 -22.51
C GLN A 348 7.95 -39.36 -21.39
N ASN A 349 8.19 -38.96 -20.14
CA ASN A 349 7.75 -39.67 -18.95
C ASN A 349 6.67 -38.90 -18.21
N TRP A 350 5.82 -39.66 -17.52
CA TRP A 350 4.81 -39.13 -16.61
C TRP A 350 5.34 -39.06 -15.19
N ASP A 351 5.19 -37.91 -14.56
CA ASP A 351 5.35 -37.74 -13.12
C ASP A 351 3.98 -37.82 -12.46
N GLN A 352 3.67 -38.96 -11.84
CA GLN A 352 2.39 -39.21 -11.17
C GLN A 352 2.49 -38.90 -9.68
N ARG A 353 1.59 -38.04 -9.20
CA ARG A 353 1.51 -37.58 -7.82
C ARG A 353 0.15 -37.94 -7.22
N THR A 354 0.14 -38.38 -5.97
CA THR A 354 -1.10 -38.55 -5.21
C THR A 354 -1.39 -37.25 -4.48
N ILE A 355 -2.54 -36.66 -4.77
CA ILE A 355 -2.90 -35.30 -4.35
C ILE A 355 -3.95 -35.27 -3.25
N ALA A 356 -4.49 -36.43 -2.87
CA ALA A 356 -5.43 -36.56 -1.77
C ALA A 356 -5.18 -37.85 -0.99
N ARG A 357 -5.34 -37.79 0.33
CA ARG A 357 -5.12 -38.92 1.27
C ARG A 357 -3.67 -39.41 1.27
N GLU A 358 -2.72 -38.50 1.13
CA GLU A 358 -1.29 -38.75 1.01
C GLU A 358 -0.74 -39.46 2.25
N GLN A 359 -1.27 -39.13 3.43
CA GLN A 359 -0.98 -39.84 4.69
C GLN A 359 -1.22 -41.35 4.62
N THR A 360 -2.18 -41.81 3.82
CA THR A 360 -2.51 -43.23 3.71
C THR A 360 -1.48 -44.03 2.92
N LEU A 361 -0.59 -43.36 2.18
CA LEU A 361 0.53 -44.00 1.48
C LEU A 361 1.66 -44.39 2.44
N VAL A 362 1.73 -43.75 3.61
CA VAL A 362 2.76 -44.04 4.61
C VAL A 362 2.41 -45.33 5.33
N SER A 363 3.34 -46.29 5.32
CA SER A 363 3.19 -47.53 6.06
C SER A 363 3.12 -47.26 7.57
N SER A 364 2.17 -47.91 8.26
CA SER A 364 2.04 -47.82 9.73
C SER A 364 3.29 -48.24 10.53
N THR A 365 4.25 -48.92 9.89
CA THR A 365 5.53 -49.35 10.47
C THR A 365 6.72 -48.44 10.14
N ALA A 366 6.55 -47.44 9.27
CA ALA A 366 7.63 -46.53 8.87
C ALA A 366 8.06 -45.64 10.03
N LYS A 367 9.36 -45.27 10.08
CA LYS A 367 9.94 -44.43 11.13
C LYS A 367 10.85 -43.36 10.54
N GLY A 368 10.97 -42.22 11.23
CA GLY A 368 11.85 -41.13 10.81
C GLY A 368 11.40 -40.50 9.48
N MET A 369 12.33 -40.19 8.59
CA MET A 369 12.02 -39.61 7.27
C MET A 369 11.25 -40.58 6.35
N ASP A 370 11.33 -41.89 6.59
CA ASP A 370 10.57 -42.87 5.80
C ASP A 370 9.06 -42.79 6.07
N ALA A 371 8.67 -42.14 7.16
CA ALA A 371 7.27 -41.84 7.49
C ALA A 371 6.84 -40.42 7.10
N ALA A 372 7.71 -39.65 6.43
CA ALA A 372 7.37 -38.36 5.88
C ALA A 372 6.52 -38.52 4.59
N PHE A 373 5.63 -37.57 4.34
CA PHE A 373 4.84 -37.52 3.12
C PHE A 373 4.70 -36.08 2.64
N THR A 374 4.57 -35.91 1.33
CA THR A 374 4.30 -34.60 0.71
C THR A 374 2.80 -34.44 0.55
N SER A 375 2.25 -33.33 1.05
CA SER A 375 0.85 -32.97 0.77
C SER A 375 0.79 -31.85 -0.25
N TYR A 376 -0.24 -31.90 -1.09
CA TYR A 376 -0.52 -30.92 -2.12
C TYR A 376 -1.82 -30.19 -1.80
N ILE A 377 -1.82 -28.88 -1.99
CA ILE A 377 -3.01 -28.05 -1.82
C ILE A 377 -3.22 -27.18 -3.03
N PHE A 378 -4.50 -26.86 -3.27
CA PHE A 378 -4.96 -26.22 -4.48
C PHE A 378 -5.76 -24.96 -4.17
N ARG A 379 -5.67 -23.99 -5.09
CA ARG A 379 -6.48 -22.78 -5.05
C ARG A 379 -6.74 -22.29 -6.46
N SER A 380 -7.99 -22.02 -6.79
CA SER A 380 -8.34 -21.37 -8.04
C SER A 380 -8.42 -19.85 -7.84
N SER A 381 -7.60 -19.10 -8.57
CA SER A 381 -7.50 -17.64 -8.46
C SER A 381 -6.87 -17.06 -9.72
N ASP A 382 -7.43 -15.97 -10.25
CA ASP A 382 -6.84 -15.25 -11.39
C ASP A 382 -5.57 -14.48 -11.00
N ASN A 383 -5.40 -14.21 -9.70
CA ASN A 383 -4.22 -13.56 -9.13
C ASN A 383 -3.30 -14.56 -8.40
N PRO A 384 -1.98 -14.32 -8.34
CA PRO A 384 -1.05 -15.16 -7.57
C PRO A 384 -1.45 -15.20 -6.09
N PRO A 385 -1.75 -16.39 -5.53
CA PRO A 385 -2.17 -16.52 -4.14
C PRO A 385 -0.98 -16.33 -3.18
N ARG A 386 -1.27 -15.96 -1.93
CA ARG A 386 -0.26 -15.92 -0.86
C ARG A 386 0.23 -17.32 -0.54
N THR A 387 1.51 -17.45 -0.19
CA THR A 387 2.09 -18.70 0.31
C THR A 387 1.29 -19.19 1.52
N PRO A 388 0.78 -20.43 1.51
CA PRO A 388 0.06 -21.01 2.63
C PRO A 388 0.96 -21.09 3.87
N VAL A 389 0.34 -21.05 5.05
CA VAL A 389 1.06 -21.10 6.33
C VAL A 389 0.33 -22.03 7.30
N GLY A 390 1.10 -22.79 8.06
CA GLY A 390 0.60 -23.73 9.06
C GLY A 390 0.47 -25.14 8.50
N GLY A 391 -0.20 -26.01 9.26
CA GLY A 391 -0.19 -27.44 9.01
C GLY A 391 0.85 -28.13 9.90
N SER A 392 0.53 -29.36 10.28
CA SER A 392 1.34 -30.25 11.11
C SER A 392 1.25 -31.66 10.55
N TYR A 393 2.11 -32.56 11.00
CA TYR A 393 2.03 -33.96 10.59
C TYR A 393 0.64 -34.59 10.79
N LEU A 394 -0.06 -34.21 11.88
CA LEU A 394 -1.39 -34.72 12.22
C LEU A 394 -2.51 -34.06 11.41
N ASN A 395 -2.35 -32.79 11.06
CA ASN A 395 -3.28 -32.03 10.23
C ASN A 395 -2.47 -31.26 9.17
N PRO A 396 -2.22 -31.88 8.00
CA PRO A 396 -1.26 -31.40 7.01
C PRO A 396 -1.79 -30.18 6.25
N TYR A 397 -3.03 -29.78 6.47
CA TYR A 397 -3.65 -28.67 5.75
C TYR A 397 -3.34 -27.32 6.41
N PRO A 398 -3.16 -26.26 5.62
CA PRO A 398 -2.83 -24.93 6.14
C PRO A 398 -3.98 -24.40 7.00
N LYS A 399 -3.63 -23.51 7.94
CA LYS A 399 -4.66 -22.89 8.78
C LYS A 399 -5.59 -22.04 7.93
N LYS A 400 -6.90 -22.19 8.15
CA LYS A 400 -7.91 -21.35 7.51
C LYS A 400 -7.99 -20.01 8.27
N GLY A 401 -7.91 -18.90 7.53
CA GLY A 401 -8.05 -17.57 8.10
C GLY A 401 -9.48 -17.33 8.60
N SER A 402 -9.63 -16.43 9.57
CA SER A 402 -10.97 -15.99 10.00
C SER A 402 -11.45 -14.87 9.09
N TRP A 403 -12.69 -14.98 8.59
CA TRP A 403 -13.33 -13.91 7.82
C TRP A 403 -13.40 -12.61 8.63
N LEU A 404 -13.57 -12.71 9.95
CA LEU A 404 -13.54 -11.57 10.87
C LEU A 404 -12.15 -10.92 10.91
N ALA A 405 -11.08 -11.73 10.95
CA ALA A 405 -9.71 -11.21 10.90
C ALA A 405 -9.42 -10.49 9.58
N THR A 406 -9.92 -11.03 8.46
CA THR A 406 -9.83 -10.36 7.15
C THR A 406 -10.62 -9.05 7.12
N ALA A 407 -11.83 -9.01 7.68
CA ALA A 407 -12.64 -7.81 7.77
C ALA A 407 -11.98 -6.73 8.65
N VAL A 408 -11.44 -7.12 9.80
CA VAL A 408 -10.70 -6.21 10.71
C VAL A 408 -9.41 -5.71 10.06
N TYR A 409 -8.66 -6.60 9.39
CA TYR A 409 -7.47 -6.24 8.63
C TYR A 409 -7.79 -5.22 7.53
N ALA A 410 -8.91 -5.39 6.83
CA ALA A 410 -9.36 -4.44 5.80
C ALA A 410 -9.79 -3.07 6.37
N ALA A 411 -10.27 -3.03 7.62
CA ALA A 411 -10.72 -1.80 8.27
C ALA A 411 -9.56 -0.98 8.90
N ILE A 412 -8.45 -1.63 9.23
CA ILE A 412 -7.28 -0.96 9.80
C ILE A 412 -6.39 -0.46 8.66
N PRO A 413 -6.03 0.83 8.61
CA PRO A 413 -5.21 1.31 7.53
C PRO A 413 -3.80 0.70 7.60
N ASN A 414 -3.42 -0.04 6.56
CA ASN A 414 -2.06 -0.48 6.33
C ASN A 414 -1.24 0.63 5.64
N TRP A 415 -0.41 1.34 6.42
CA TRP A 415 0.50 2.37 5.88
C TRP A 415 1.78 1.79 5.27
N GLN A 416 2.14 0.55 5.59
CA GLN A 416 3.29 -0.13 5.01
C GLN A 416 3.09 -0.35 3.50
N LEU A 417 1.84 -0.48 3.05
CA LEU A 417 1.48 -0.56 1.62
C LEU A 417 1.94 0.67 0.81
N PHE A 418 2.06 1.83 1.44
CA PHE A 418 2.51 3.05 0.75
C PHE A 418 4.02 3.28 0.82
N TRP A 419 4.74 2.45 1.58
CA TRP A 419 6.18 2.58 1.83
C TRP A 419 6.99 1.68 0.90
N MET A 420 7.51 2.23 -0.20
CA MET A 420 8.29 1.48 -1.20
C MET A 420 9.78 1.86 -1.29
N ALA A 421 10.34 2.46 -0.22
CA ALA A 421 11.75 2.84 -0.19
C ALA A 421 12.69 1.61 -0.35
N ASP A 422 12.37 0.48 0.27
CA ASP A 422 13.15 -0.75 0.15
C ASP A 422 13.17 -1.32 -1.27
N ALA A 423 12.03 -1.30 -1.97
CA ALA A 423 11.91 -1.75 -3.35
C ALA A 423 12.80 -0.91 -4.28
N LEU A 424 12.76 0.42 -4.12
CA LEU A 424 13.62 1.34 -4.86
C LEU A 424 15.10 1.11 -4.54
N SER A 425 15.43 0.80 -3.28
CA SER A 425 16.80 0.53 -2.86
C SER A 425 17.40 -0.72 -3.52
N ASN A 426 16.55 -1.70 -3.83
CA ASN A 426 16.92 -2.92 -4.55
C ASN A 426 16.86 -2.76 -6.08
N LYS A 427 16.77 -1.51 -6.58
CA LYS A 427 16.63 -1.17 -8.00
C LYS A 427 15.43 -1.83 -8.67
N LEU A 428 14.40 -2.17 -7.89
CA LEU A 428 13.14 -2.69 -8.43
C LEU A 428 12.30 -1.54 -8.96
N THR A 429 11.65 -1.77 -10.10
CA THR A 429 10.67 -0.84 -10.65
C THR A 429 9.31 -1.10 -10.00
N ILE A 430 8.64 -0.04 -9.55
CA ILE A 430 7.29 -0.15 -8.99
C ILE A 430 6.31 -0.27 -10.17
N PRO A 431 5.60 -1.40 -10.33
CA PRO A 431 4.70 -1.58 -11.45
C PRO A 431 3.48 -0.66 -11.31
N THR A 432 3.00 -0.13 -12.43
CA THR A 432 1.83 0.77 -12.46
C THR A 432 0.58 0.12 -11.87
N SER A 433 0.44 -1.20 -12.02
CA SER A 433 -0.65 -1.97 -11.40
C SER A 433 -0.64 -1.81 -9.87
N TYR A 434 0.53 -1.84 -9.22
CA TYR A 434 0.64 -1.64 -7.77
C TYR A 434 0.18 -0.24 -7.36
N VAL A 435 0.55 0.79 -8.12
CA VAL A 435 0.10 2.17 -7.87
C VAL A 435 -1.41 2.29 -8.01
N LEU A 436 -2.01 1.64 -9.02
CA LEU A 436 -3.46 1.62 -9.21
C LEU A 436 -4.18 0.89 -8.07
N TYR A 437 -3.64 -0.23 -7.59
CA TYR A 437 -4.15 -0.91 -6.41
C TYR A 437 -4.05 -0.02 -5.17
N GLY A 438 -2.92 0.65 -4.95
CA GLY A 438 -2.75 1.61 -3.87
C GLY A 438 -3.72 2.79 -3.94
N ALA A 439 -4.00 3.28 -5.15
CA ALA A 439 -4.97 4.34 -5.38
C ALA A 439 -6.39 3.88 -5.06
N ALA A 440 -6.80 2.71 -5.56
CA ALA A 440 -8.11 2.13 -5.29
C ALA A 440 -8.31 1.88 -3.78
N TYR A 441 -7.30 1.29 -3.13
CA TYR A 441 -7.29 1.09 -1.68
C TYR A 441 -7.41 2.43 -0.93
N SER A 442 -6.63 3.44 -1.30
CA SER A 442 -6.72 4.77 -0.69
C SER A 442 -8.10 5.39 -0.86
N ILE A 443 -8.71 5.33 -2.05
CA ILE A 443 -10.06 5.86 -2.30
C ILE A 443 -11.09 5.18 -1.40
N VAL A 444 -11.09 3.85 -1.35
CA VAL A 444 -12.02 3.08 -0.50
C VAL A 444 -11.83 3.43 0.97
N MET A 445 -10.59 3.51 1.43
CA MET A 445 -10.27 3.90 2.82
C MET A 445 -10.73 5.32 3.14
N ASN A 446 -10.50 6.28 2.24
CA ASN A 446 -10.95 7.66 2.41
C ASN A 446 -12.49 7.75 2.45
N ILE A 447 -13.21 6.98 1.63
CA ILE A 447 -14.68 6.91 1.67
C ILE A 447 -15.16 6.31 3.00
N MET A 448 -14.54 5.21 3.45
CA MET A 448 -14.89 4.58 4.74
C MET A 448 -14.67 5.55 5.92
N LEU A 449 -13.53 6.26 5.94
CA LEU A 449 -13.23 7.25 6.97
C LEU A 449 -14.13 8.49 6.88
N MET A 450 -14.56 8.86 5.68
CA MET A 450 -15.56 9.92 5.47
C MET A 450 -16.92 9.52 6.06
N LEU A 451 -17.37 8.28 5.81
CA LEU A 451 -18.59 7.74 6.41
C LEU A 451 -18.49 7.70 7.93
N LEU A 452 -17.34 7.25 8.46
CA LEU A 452 -17.06 7.29 9.89
C LEU A 452 -17.15 8.73 10.44
N ALA A 453 -16.57 9.71 9.76
CA ALA A 453 -16.64 11.12 10.16
C ALA A 453 -18.09 11.63 10.19
N ILE A 454 -18.92 11.23 9.22
CA ILE A 454 -20.35 11.59 9.18
C ILE A 454 -21.10 10.97 10.35
N ILE A 455 -20.90 9.67 10.61
CA ILE A 455 -21.53 8.95 11.73
C ILE A 455 -21.13 9.58 13.05
N LEU A 456 -19.83 9.83 13.25
CA LEU A 456 -19.33 10.46 14.46
C LEU A 456 -19.89 11.87 14.62
N PHE A 457 -20.07 12.64 13.54
CA PHE A 457 -20.59 14.01 13.64
C PHE A 457 -22.12 14.10 13.78
N TRP A 458 -22.87 13.08 13.39
CA TRP A 458 -24.34 13.13 13.26
C TRP A 458 -25.03 13.69 14.51
N ASP A 459 -24.76 13.10 15.67
CA ASP A 459 -25.31 13.50 16.98
C ASP A 459 -24.36 14.38 17.80
N ARG A 460 -23.35 15.01 17.19
CA ARG A 460 -22.48 15.92 17.95
C ARG A 460 -23.22 17.24 18.17
N GLU A 461 -23.19 17.70 19.42
CA GLU A 461 -23.60 19.04 19.80
C GLU A 461 -22.56 20.04 19.29
N VAL A 462 -23.02 21.06 18.57
CA VAL A 462 -22.16 22.05 17.92
C VAL A 462 -22.31 23.37 18.68
N GLY A 463 -21.50 23.51 19.73
CA GLY A 463 -21.51 24.66 20.63
C GLY A 463 -21.66 24.21 22.09
N LYS A 464 -20.75 24.65 22.96
CA LYS A 464 -20.97 24.54 24.41
C LYS A 464 -22.15 25.44 24.76
N GLN A 465 -23.18 24.90 25.39
CA GLN A 465 -24.04 25.72 26.25
C GLN A 465 -23.12 26.28 27.34
N ILE A 466 -22.71 27.54 27.19
CA ILE A 466 -22.12 28.30 28.29
C ILE A 466 -23.29 28.60 29.23
N ILE A 467 -23.69 27.60 30.02
CA ILE A 467 -24.43 27.85 31.25
C ILE A 467 -23.35 27.98 32.32
N THR A 468 -23.41 29.12 33.01
CA THR A 468 -22.51 29.67 34.04
C THR A 468 -21.27 30.39 33.56
#